data_AF-A0A1Q2YUY9-F1
#
_entry.id   AF-A0A1Q2YUY9-F1
#
_cell.length_a   1.000
_cell.length_b   1.000
_cell.length_c   1.000
_cell.angle_alpha   90.00
_cell.angle_beta   90.00
_cell.angle_gamma   90.00
#
_symmetry.space_group_name_H-M   'P 1'
#
loop_
_entity.id
_entity.type
_entity.pdbx_description
1 polymer ?
#
loop_
_entity_poly.entity_id
_entity_poly.type
_entity_poly.pdbx_seq_one_letter_code
_entity_poly.pdbx_strand_id
1 'polypeptide(L)'
;MSNSKDLSRQEEFKRATAGAVRAIARTDDVQVAFQPGPSGLTGKRARLPLPTRALPPAEMARLRGAADAVALKLRYHDETTHAARLPARRDAKEVFDTLEQARVEAVGSRAMPGVAANLQARLTEQAEAEGYDRMTRKDQLPLPVALGGILLTGLCALGMARVACRQVGGHTGDVLGACEQLAEAVVLSLLAASLGHWAGPG
;
A
#
# COMPACT_ATOMS: atom_id res chain seq x y z
N MET A 1 -28.43 16.90 22.67
CA MET A 1 -27.58 15.81 23.22
C MET A 1 -26.77 15.04 22.17
N SER A 2 -26.98 15.21 20.84
CA SER A 2 -26.15 14.54 19.80
C SER A 2 -24.72 15.08 19.72
N ASN A 3 -24.55 16.41 19.73
CA ASN A 3 -23.27 17.08 19.46
C ASN A 3 -22.12 16.70 20.43
N SER A 4 -22.43 16.38 21.69
CA SER A 4 -21.43 15.94 22.68
C SER A 4 -20.99 14.49 22.47
N LYS A 5 -21.93 13.61 22.08
CA LYS A 5 -21.63 12.20 21.78
C LYS A 5 -20.79 12.06 20.50
N ASP A 6 -21.08 12.87 19.48
CA ASP A 6 -20.35 12.85 18.21
C ASP A 6 -18.89 13.32 18.38
N LEU A 7 -18.68 14.38 19.18
CA LEU A 7 -17.34 14.84 19.56
C LEU A 7 -16.59 13.76 20.37
N SER A 8 -17.25 13.11 21.32
CA SER A 8 -16.66 12.00 22.09
C SER A 8 -16.23 10.83 21.21
N ARG A 9 -17.07 10.43 20.25
CA ARG A 9 -16.77 9.34 19.31
C ARG A 9 -15.57 9.66 18.41
N GLN A 10 -15.51 10.89 17.91
CA GLN A 10 -14.39 11.34 17.09
C GLN A 10 -13.07 11.32 17.86
N GLU A 11 -13.04 11.86 19.07
CA GLU A 11 -11.84 11.90 19.89
C GLU A 11 -11.40 10.50 20.34
N GLU A 12 -12.35 9.61 20.67
CA GLU A 12 -12.06 8.21 20.96
C GLU A 12 -11.43 7.49 19.77
N PHE A 13 -11.96 7.69 18.55
CA PHE A 13 -11.40 7.12 17.34
C PHE A 13 -9.99 7.63 17.03
N LYS A 14 -9.76 8.94 17.18
CA LYS A 14 -8.41 9.55 17.04
C LYS A 14 -7.44 8.96 18.05
N ARG A 15 -7.84 8.85 19.32
CA ARG A 15 -7.01 8.31 20.41
C ARG A 15 -6.68 6.83 20.17
N ALA A 16 -7.67 6.02 19.82
CA ALA A 16 -7.49 4.61 19.50
C ALA A 16 -6.56 4.41 18.29
N THR A 17 -6.76 5.20 17.23
CA THR A 17 -5.91 5.17 16.03
C THR A 17 -4.47 5.55 16.36
N ALA A 18 -4.25 6.59 17.16
CA ALA A 18 -2.91 7.00 17.59
C ALA A 18 -2.24 5.96 18.50
N GLY A 19 -3.01 5.25 19.32
CA GLY A 19 -2.51 4.11 20.11
C GLY A 19 -2.08 2.94 19.22
N ALA A 20 -2.89 2.60 18.22
CA ALA A 20 -2.56 1.56 17.25
C ALA A 20 -1.30 1.89 16.44
N VAL A 21 -1.13 3.15 16.01
CA VAL A 21 0.09 3.60 15.32
C VAL A 21 1.33 3.33 16.17
N ARG A 22 1.31 3.74 17.45
CA ARG A 22 2.43 3.53 18.39
C ARG A 22 2.71 2.04 18.60
N ALA A 23 1.66 1.24 18.83
CA ALA A 23 1.78 -0.20 19.04
C ALA A 23 2.36 -0.93 17.83
N ILE A 24 1.88 -0.62 16.62
CA ILE A 24 2.38 -1.21 15.38
C ILE A 24 3.82 -0.77 15.12
N ALA A 25 4.12 0.52 15.29
CA ALA A 25 5.44 1.11 15.08
C ALA A 25 6.50 0.62 16.08
N ARG A 26 6.10 0.05 17.23
CA ARG A 26 6.99 -0.35 18.34
C ARG A 26 7.92 0.77 18.78
N THR A 27 7.38 1.97 18.83
CA THR A 27 8.11 3.19 19.16
C THR A 27 7.24 4.04 20.06
N ASP A 28 7.68 4.28 21.29
CA ASP A 28 6.86 4.93 22.32
C ASP A 28 6.74 6.46 22.12
N ASP A 29 7.71 7.07 21.43
CA ASP A 29 7.80 8.51 21.20
C ASP A 29 7.24 8.99 19.85
N VAL A 30 6.39 8.18 19.20
CA VAL A 30 5.70 8.61 17.96
C VAL A 30 4.67 9.70 18.26
N GLN A 31 4.83 10.84 17.61
CA GLN A 31 3.89 11.95 17.68
C GLN A 31 2.85 11.80 16.56
N VAL A 32 1.58 11.62 16.91
CA VAL A 32 0.48 11.52 15.95
C VAL A 32 -0.33 12.81 15.97
N ALA A 33 -0.43 13.49 14.84
CA ALA A 33 -1.21 14.71 14.66
C ALA A 33 -2.27 14.52 13.58
N PHE A 34 -3.51 14.92 13.87
CA PHE A 34 -4.62 14.92 12.91
C PHE A 34 -4.78 16.31 12.31
N GLN A 35 -4.58 16.45 11.00
CA GLN A 35 -4.59 17.74 10.30
C GLN A 35 -5.30 17.60 8.93
N PRO A 36 -5.91 18.68 8.40
CA PRO A 36 -6.41 18.67 7.03
C PRO A 36 -5.30 18.35 6.02
N GLY A 37 -5.62 17.54 5.00
CA GLY A 37 -4.70 17.15 3.94
C GLY A 37 -4.21 15.69 4.03
N PRO A 38 -3.23 15.31 3.18
CA PRO A 38 -2.76 13.93 3.07
C PRO A 38 -1.92 13.51 4.28
N SER A 39 -1.90 12.20 4.54
CA SER A 39 -1.01 11.61 5.52
C SER A 39 0.46 11.82 5.15
N GLY A 40 1.33 11.89 6.15
CA GLY A 40 2.76 12.01 5.94
C GLY A 40 3.56 11.63 7.18
N LEU A 41 4.85 11.42 6.98
CA LEU A 41 5.79 11.08 8.03
C LEU A 41 7.02 11.98 7.92
N THR A 42 7.40 12.63 9.02
CA THR A 42 8.64 13.38 9.13
C THR A 42 9.34 12.97 10.42
N GLY A 43 10.45 12.24 10.31
CA GLY A 43 11.09 11.60 11.46
C GLY A 43 10.08 10.71 12.20
N LYS A 44 9.84 10.99 13.49
CA LYS A 44 8.86 10.27 14.33
C LYS A 44 7.49 10.94 14.41
N ARG A 45 7.23 11.94 13.57
CA ARG A 45 5.96 12.68 13.57
C ARG A 45 5.08 12.22 12.41
N ALA A 46 4.03 11.48 12.76
CA ALA A 46 2.98 11.03 11.86
C ALA A 46 1.88 12.11 11.75
N ARG A 47 1.64 12.59 10.54
CA ARG A 47 0.48 13.42 10.20
C ARG A 47 -0.58 12.52 9.56
N LEU A 48 -1.79 12.55 10.09
CA LEU A 48 -2.94 11.82 9.56
C LEU A 48 -4.06 12.80 9.17
N PRO A 49 -4.89 12.45 8.16
CA PRO A 49 -6.06 13.25 7.80
C PRO A 49 -6.98 13.49 8.99
N LEU A 50 -7.48 14.71 9.13
CA LEU A 50 -8.48 15.04 10.15
C LEU A 50 -9.83 14.40 9.77
N PRO A 51 -10.38 13.46 10.58
CA PRO A 51 -11.67 12.88 10.25
C PRO A 51 -12.83 13.88 10.43
N THR A 52 -13.93 13.66 9.70
CA THR A 52 -15.20 14.35 9.93
C THR A 52 -15.86 13.90 11.23
N ARG A 53 -16.84 14.68 11.72
CA ARG A 53 -17.59 14.32 12.93
C ARG A 53 -18.52 13.12 12.70
N ALA A 54 -19.01 12.94 11.47
CA ALA A 54 -19.92 11.87 11.12
C ALA A 54 -19.25 10.49 11.16
N LEU A 55 -17.93 10.42 10.92
CA LEU A 55 -17.14 9.19 10.93
C LEU A 55 -17.83 8.02 10.19
N PRO A 56 -18.20 8.19 8.90
CA PRO A 56 -18.74 7.09 8.12
C PRO A 56 -17.71 5.94 8.01
N PRO A 57 -18.17 4.69 7.86
CA PRO A 57 -17.29 3.51 7.80
C PRO A 57 -16.15 3.61 6.77
N ALA A 58 -16.44 4.13 5.57
CA ALA A 58 -15.44 4.31 4.52
C ALA A 58 -14.32 5.27 4.95
N GLU A 59 -14.68 6.40 5.58
CA GLU A 59 -13.70 7.35 6.08
C GLU A 59 -12.85 6.77 7.21
N MET A 60 -13.47 6.00 8.12
CA MET A 60 -12.73 5.32 9.19
C MET A 60 -11.73 4.31 8.60
N ALA A 61 -12.14 3.51 7.60
CA ALA A 61 -11.28 2.55 6.94
C ALA A 61 -10.10 3.24 6.24
N ARG A 62 -10.34 4.33 5.52
CA ARG A 62 -9.28 5.15 4.90
C ARG A 62 -8.30 5.70 5.92
N LEU A 63 -8.80 6.31 6.99
CA LEU A 63 -7.94 6.88 8.03
C LEU A 63 -7.09 5.79 8.68
N ARG A 64 -7.68 4.63 8.96
CA ARG A 64 -6.97 3.47 9.51
C ARG A 64 -5.93 2.94 8.54
N GLY A 65 -6.24 2.86 7.24
CA GLY A 65 -5.27 2.46 6.22
C GLY A 65 -4.08 3.41 6.13
N ALA A 66 -4.33 4.72 6.17
CA ALA A 66 -3.26 5.72 6.19
C ALA A 66 -2.42 5.65 7.48
N ALA A 67 -3.08 5.44 8.63
CA ALA A 67 -2.42 5.28 9.92
C ALA A 67 -1.53 4.03 9.95
N ASP A 68 -2.05 2.90 9.47
CA ASP A 68 -1.32 1.64 9.43
C ASP A 68 -0.14 1.73 8.45
N ALA A 69 -0.32 2.32 7.26
CA ALA A 69 0.77 2.55 6.31
C ALA A 69 1.94 3.36 6.92
N VAL A 70 1.63 4.44 7.65
CA VAL A 70 2.64 5.25 8.35
C VAL A 70 3.31 4.45 9.47
N ALA A 71 2.55 3.67 10.24
CA ALA A 71 3.08 2.85 11.33
C ALA A 71 4.01 1.73 10.83
N LEU A 72 3.67 1.10 9.70
CA LEU A 72 4.53 0.11 9.06
C LEU A 72 5.80 0.74 8.49
N LYS A 73 5.71 1.93 7.89
CA LYS A 73 6.89 2.68 7.45
C LYS A 73 7.81 2.97 8.63
N LEU A 74 7.29 3.52 9.73
CA LEU A 74 8.06 3.77 10.96
C LEU A 74 8.79 2.52 11.49
N ARG A 75 8.17 1.34 11.37
CA ARG A 75 8.73 0.10 11.91
C ARG A 75 9.76 -0.57 11.00
N TYR A 76 9.52 -0.57 9.69
CA TYR A 76 10.25 -1.43 8.76
C TYR A 76 11.11 -0.65 7.76
N HIS A 77 10.99 0.67 7.70
CA HIS A 77 11.83 1.53 6.89
C HIS A 77 13.12 1.91 7.63
N ASP A 78 14.25 1.82 6.95
CA ASP A 78 15.52 2.38 7.40
C ASP A 78 15.91 3.53 6.49
N GLU A 79 15.75 4.76 7.01
CA GLU A 79 16.03 6.01 6.30
C GLU A 79 17.50 6.08 5.83
N THR A 80 18.44 5.55 6.62
CA THR A 80 19.88 5.61 6.29
C THR A 80 20.17 4.73 5.09
N THR A 81 19.69 3.49 5.12
CA THR A 81 19.84 2.54 4.01
C THR A 81 19.11 3.03 2.76
N HIS A 82 17.92 3.61 2.93
CA HIS A 82 17.14 4.15 1.82
C HIS A 82 17.84 5.32 1.14
N ALA A 83 18.32 6.31 1.93
CA ALA A 83 19.05 7.46 1.41
C ALA A 83 20.35 7.06 0.70
N ALA A 84 21.07 6.07 1.23
CA ALA A 84 22.31 5.56 0.62
C ALA A 84 22.09 4.87 -0.75
N ARG A 85 20.87 4.38 -1.02
CA ARG A 85 20.51 3.66 -2.26
C ARG A 85 19.63 4.48 -3.19
N LEU A 86 19.30 5.71 -2.80
CA LEU A 86 18.36 6.56 -3.51
C LEU A 86 18.92 6.92 -4.91
N PRO A 87 18.18 6.65 -6.00
CA PRO A 87 18.63 6.99 -7.35
C PRO A 87 18.84 8.50 -7.55
N ALA A 88 19.70 8.90 -8.48
CA ALA A 88 19.95 10.33 -8.75
C ALA A 88 18.78 11.02 -9.48
N ARG A 89 18.19 10.34 -10.48
CA ARG A 89 17.12 10.91 -11.31
C ARG A 89 15.80 10.96 -10.55
N ARG A 90 15.06 12.07 -10.71
CA ARG A 90 13.82 12.34 -9.97
C ARG A 90 12.73 11.27 -10.21
N ASP A 91 12.50 10.89 -11.46
CA ASP A 91 11.56 9.83 -11.83
C ASP A 91 11.90 8.49 -11.14
N ALA A 92 13.18 8.13 -11.14
CA ALA A 92 13.66 6.93 -10.47
C ALA A 92 13.53 6.99 -8.94
N LYS A 93 13.65 8.18 -8.32
CA LYS A 93 13.39 8.37 -6.89
C LYS A 93 11.94 8.08 -6.54
N GLU A 94 11.00 8.63 -7.31
CA GLU A 94 9.55 8.43 -7.09
C GLU A 94 9.16 6.95 -7.21
N VAL A 95 9.78 6.22 -8.16
CA VAL A 95 9.65 4.76 -8.25
C VAL A 95 10.23 4.06 -7.01
N PHE A 96 11.45 4.42 -6.60
CA PHE A 96 12.15 3.80 -5.48
C PHE A 96 11.38 3.98 -4.16
N ASP A 97 10.91 5.19 -3.88
CA ASP A 97 10.08 5.52 -2.71
C ASP A 97 8.79 4.68 -2.69
N THR A 98 8.17 4.50 -3.87
CA THR A 98 6.93 3.71 -4.04
C THR A 98 7.18 2.22 -3.78
N LEU A 99 8.28 1.67 -4.32
CA LEU A 99 8.66 0.27 -4.09
C LEU A 99 8.99 0.01 -2.62
N GLU A 100 9.66 0.96 -1.97
CA GLU A 100 9.96 0.86 -0.54
C GLU A 100 8.69 0.92 0.31
N GLN A 101 7.73 1.78 -0.03
CA GLN A 101 6.42 1.80 0.61
C GLN A 101 5.70 0.44 0.46
N ALA A 102 5.69 -0.11 -0.75
CA ALA A 102 5.10 -1.43 -1.00
C ALA A 102 5.80 -2.53 -0.19
N ARG A 103 7.13 -2.49 -0.06
CA ARG A 103 7.91 -3.45 0.72
C ARG A 103 7.53 -3.41 2.20
N VAL A 104 7.49 -2.24 2.83
CA VAL A 104 7.17 -2.12 4.27
C VAL A 104 5.72 -2.52 4.56
N GLU A 105 4.79 -2.20 3.66
CA GLU A 105 3.39 -2.60 3.75
C GLU A 105 3.22 -4.12 3.60
N ALA A 106 3.87 -4.72 2.60
CA ALA A 106 3.83 -6.14 2.35
C ALA A 106 4.46 -6.92 3.52
N VAL A 107 5.65 -6.54 3.99
CA VAL A 107 6.33 -7.20 5.12
C VAL A 107 5.50 -7.06 6.39
N GLY A 108 5.01 -5.85 6.65
CA GLY A 108 4.32 -5.51 7.87
C GLY A 108 2.95 -6.16 8.02
N SER A 109 2.20 -6.29 6.92
CA SER A 109 0.83 -6.83 6.97
C SER A 109 0.74 -8.36 7.06
N ARG A 110 1.85 -9.10 6.84
CA ARG A 110 1.88 -10.59 6.79
C ARG A 110 1.17 -11.31 7.93
N ALA A 111 1.27 -10.78 9.15
CA ALA A 111 0.68 -11.37 10.36
C ALA A 111 -0.45 -10.50 10.95
N MET A 112 -0.89 -9.47 10.23
CA MET A 112 -1.87 -8.50 10.70
C MET A 112 -3.02 -8.38 9.68
N PRO A 113 -3.97 -9.34 9.65
CA PRO A 113 -5.04 -9.37 8.64
C PRO A 113 -5.93 -8.12 8.66
N GLY A 114 -6.16 -7.54 9.85
CA GLY A 114 -6.87 -6.26 9.95
C GLY A 114 -6.11 -5.08 9.34
N VAL A 115 -4.77 -5.07 9.47
CA VAL A 115 -3.93 -4.06 8.79
C VAL A 115 -3.94 -4.27 7.28
N ALA A 116 -3.85 -5.53 6.82
CA ALA A 116 -3.95 -5.85 5.40
C ALA A 116 -5.28 -5.34 4.79
N ALA A 117 -6.41 -5.55 5.49
CA ALA A 117 -7.71 -5.05 5.05
C ALA A 117 -7.77 -3.52 5.00
N ASN A 118 -7.20 -2.82 5.98
CA ASN A 118 -7.15 -1.35 5.99
C ASN A 118 -6.28 -0.79 4.86
N LEU A 119 -5.13 -1.42 4.59
CA LEU A 119 -4.26 -1.06 3.47
C LEU A 119 -4.95 -1.28 2.12
N GLN A 120 -5.64 -2.41 1.97
CA GLN A 120 -6.41 -2.70 0.75
C GLN A 120 -7.50 -1.67 0.53
N ALA A 121 -8.28 -1.32 1.56
CA ALA A 121 -9.31 -0.29 1.46
C ALA A 121 -8.72 1.07 1.03
N ARG A 122 -7.57 1.46 1.60
CA ARG A 122 -6.85 2.68 1.21
C ARG A 122 -6.42 2.65 -0.26
N LEU A 123 -5.84 1.54 -0.71
CA LEU A 123 -5.36 1.40 -2.09
C LEU A 123 -6.50 1.38 -3.10
N THR A 124 -7.60 0.70 -2.79
CA THR A 124 -8.81 0.69 -3.62
C THR A 124 -9.37 2.09 -3.79
N GLU A 125 -9.58 2.84 -2.69
CA GLU A 125 -10.09 4.21 -2.77
C GLU A 125 -9.12 5.15 -3.50
N GLN A 126 -7.80 4.98 -3.30
CA GLN A 126 -6.81 5.76 -4.03
C GLN A 126 -6.87 5.46 -5.54
N ALA A 127 -7.03 4.19 -5.93
CA ALA A 127 -7.17 3.81 -7.33
C ALA A 127 -8.43 4.40 -7.96
N GLU A 128 -9.55 4.39 -7.25
CA GLU A 128 -10.81 5.01 -7.68
C GLU A 128 -10.69 6.53 -7.80
N ALA A 129 -10.04 7.18 -6.83
CA ALA A 129 -9.85 8.64 -6.83
C ALA A 129 -8.96 9.12 -7.98
N GLU A 130 -7.95 8.33 -8.35
CA GLU A 130 -7.08 8.58 -9.51
C GLU A 130 -7.72 8.16 -10.84
N GLY A 131 -8.94 7.59 -10.82
CA GLY A 131 -9.67 7.17 -12.00
C GLY A 131 -9.09 5.94 -12.71
N TYR A 132 -8.32 5.11 -11.98
CA TYR A 132 -7.69 3.92 -12.55
C TYR A 132 -8.70 2.87 -13.02
N ASP A 133 -9.90 2.87 -12.44
CA ASP A 133 -11.05 2.06 -12.85
C ASP A 133 -11.57 2.42 -14.26
N ARG A 134 -11.28 3.64 -14.74
CA ARG A 134 -11.76 4.18 -16.02
C ARG A 134 -10.67 4.36 -17.06
N MET A 135 -9.46 3.88 -16.77
CA MET A 135 -8.36 4.00 -17.70
C MET A 135 -8.59 3.15 -18.95
N THR A 136 -8.48 3.80 -20.11
CA THR A 136 -8.62 3.16 -21.42
C THR A 136 -7.32 3.17 -22.22
N ARG A 137 -6.31 3.93 -21.75
CA ARG A 137 -5.01 4.05 -22.40
C ARG A 137 -3.87 3.90 -21.39
N LYS A 138 -2.76 3.32 -21.84
CA LYS A 138 -1.61 2.95 -21.00
C LYS A 138 -0.85 4.15 -20.43
N ASP A 139 -0.91 5.30 -21.10
CA ASP A 139 -0.26 6.55 -20.70
C ASP A 139 -0.91 7.22 -19.48
N GLN A 140 -2.10 6.76 -19.09
CA GLN A 140 -2.86 7.30 -17.94
C GLN A 140 -2.37 6.75 -16.59
N LEU A 141 -1.58 5.67 -16.58
CA LEU A 141 -1.06 5.07 -15.35
C LEU A 141 0.38 5.56 -15.07
N PRO A 142 0.63 6.28 -13.96
CA PRO A 142 1.98 6.71 -13.62
C PRO A 142 2.93 5.52 -13.45
N LEU A 143 4.13 5.61 -14.03
CA LEU A 143 5.14 4.54 -13.97
C LEU A 143 5.46 4.07 -12.54
N PRO A 144 5.61 4.95 -11.52
CA PRO A 144 5.82 4.51 -10.14
C PRO A 144 4.69 3.61 -9.62
N VAL A 145 3.44 3.94 -9.95
CA VAL A 145 2.25 3.18 -9.53
C VAL A 145 2.22 1.82 -10.24
N ALA A 146 2.48 1.79 -11.55
CA ALA A 146 2.55 0.55 -12.32
C ALA A 146 3.61 -0.42 -11.76
N LEU A 147 4.83 0.07 -11.51
CA LEU A 147 5.93 -0.74 -11.00
C LEU A 147 5.68 -1.21 -9.57
N GLY A 148 5.13 -0.36 -8.70
CA GLY A 148 4.71 -0.74 -7.36
C GLY A 148 3.67 -1.86 -7.35
N GLY A 149 2.66 -1.75 -8.21
CA GLY A 149 1.63 -2.79 -8.39
C GLY A 149 2.21 -4.13 -8.89
N ILE A 150 3.13 -4.09 -9.86
CA ILE A 150 3.81 -5.30 -10.37
C ILE A 150 4.62 -5.98 -9.27
N LEU A 151 5.40 -5.22 -8.49
CA LEU A 151 6.19 -5.77 -7.40
C LEU A 151 5.29 -6.45 -6.36
N LEU A 152 4.19 -5.79 -5.96
CA LEU A 152 3.25 -6.33 -4.97
C LEU A 152 2.61 -7.63 -5.48
N THR A 153 2.13 -7.64 -6.73
CA THR A 153 1.58 -8.85 -7.36
C THR A 153 2.62 -9.97 -7.43
N GLY A 154 3.86 -9.66 -7.81
CA GLY A 154 4.96 -10.62 -7.83
C GLY A 154 5.26 -11.20 -6.44
N LEU A 155 5.28 -10.37 -5.39
CA LEU A 155 5.49 -10.81 -4.01
C LEU A 155 4.32 -11.66 -3.49
N CYS A 156 3.09 -11.31 -3.83
CA CYS A 156 1.90 -12.11 -3.52
C CYS A 156 1.96 -13.46 -4.23
N ALA A 157 2.32 -13.49 -5.51
CA ALA A 157 2.50 -14.73 -6.30
C ALA A 157 3.62 -15.61 -5.72
N LEU A 158 4.77 -15.03 -5.36
CA LEU A 158 5.86 -15.72 -4.67
C LEU A 158 5.43 -16.27 -3.31
N GLY A 159 4.64 -15.51 -2.55
CA GLY A 159 4.08 -15.94 -1.27
C GLY A 159 3.14 -17.13 -1.44
N MET A 160 2.23 -17.07 -2.41
CA MET A 160 1.31 -18.17 -2.74
C MET A 160 2.04 -19.39 -3.27
N ALA A 161 3.04 -19.23 -4.14
CA ALA A 161 3.90 -20.32 -4.60
C ALA A 161 4.60 -20.99 -3.41
N ARG A 162 5.10 -20.20 -2.44
CA ARG A 162 5.73 -20.73 -1.23
C ARG A 162 4.76 -21.50 -0.33
N VAL A 163 3.49 -21.09 -0.29
CA VAL A 163 2.41 -21.79 0.45
C VAL A 163 1.97 -23.05 -0.30
N ALA A 164 1.85 -23.00 -1.62
CA ALA A 164 1.56 -24.15 -2.47
C ALA A 164 2.65 -25.23 -2.35
N CYS A 165 3.93 -24.83 -2.28
CA CYS A 165 5.04 -25.73 -2.01
C CYS A 165 5.03 -26.35 -0.61
N ARG A 166 4.23 -25.84 0.35
CA ARG A 166 4.10 -26.41 1.71
C ARG A 166 3.03 -27.50 1.84
N GLN A 167 2.42 -27.95 0.74
CA GLN A 167 1.41 -29.01 0.67
C GLN A 167 0.26 -28.87 1.68
N VAL A 168 -0.81 -28.19 1.27
CA VAL A 168 -2.14 -28.38 1.87
C VAL A 168 -2.98 -29.19 0.88
N GLY A 169 -3.11 -30.49 1.15
CA GLY A 169 -4.13 -31.41 0.63
C GLY A 169 -4.55 -31.29 -0.85
N GLY A 170 -3.90 -32.05 -1.73
CA GLY A 170 -4.53 -32.78 -2.85
C GLY A 170 -5.11 -32.03 -4.06
N HIS A 171 -5.45 -30.74 -3.97
CA HIS A 171 -6.07 -29.96 -5.07
C HIS A 171 -5.08 -29.03 -5.78
N THR A 172 -3.80 -29.36 -5.69
CA THR A 172 -2.66 -28.50 -6.06
C THR A 172 -2.55 -28.25 -7.57
N GLY A 173 -3.13 -29.10 -8.42
CA GLY A 173 -3.00 -29.01 -9.88
C GLY A 173 -3.69 -27.79 -10.51
N ASP A 174 -4.95 -27.52 -10.17
CA ASP A 174 -5.75 -26.49 -10.83
C ASP A 174 -5.36 -25.07 -10.37
N VAL A 175 -4.97 -24.93 -9.11
CA VAL A 175 -4.55 -23.64 -8.53
C VAL A 175 -3.16 -23.23 -9.03
N LEU A 176 -2.24 -24.18 -9.22
CA LEU A 176 -0.95 -23.92 -9.85
C LEU A 176 -1.10 -23.57 -11.33
N GLY A 177 -1.96 -24.27 -12.07
CA GLY A 177 -2.21 -23.97 -13.49
C GLY A 177 -2.79 -22.58 -13.73
N ALA A 178 -3.72 -22.11 -12.88
CA ALA A 178 -4.28 -20.77 -12.98
C ALA A 178 -3.27 -19.67 -12.58
N CYS A 179 -2.40 -19.94 -11.61
CA CYS A 179 -1.36 -18.99 -11.20
C CYS A 179 -0.22 -18.89 -12.23
N GLU A 180 0.15 -20.01 -12.86
CA GLU A 180 1.12 -20.07 -13.95
C GLU A 180 0.61 -19.28 -15.16
N GLN A 181 -0.66 -19.48 -15.55
CA GLN A 181 -1.27 -18.73 -16.65
C GLN A 181 -1.40 -17.23 -16.38
N LEU A 182 -1.73 -16.81 -15.15
CA LEU A 182 -1.80 -15.39 -14.80
C LEU A 182 -0.42 -14.73 -14.74
N ALA A 183 0.59 -15.42 -14.23
CA ALA A 183 1.97 -14.94 -14.24
C ALA A 183 2.51 -14.86 -15.68
N GLU A 184 2.26 -15.87 -16.51
CA GLU A 184 2.65 -15.91 -17.92
C GLU A 184 1.93 -14.83 -18.74
N ALA A 185 0.64 -14.59 -18.50
CA ALA A 185 -0.11 -13.51 -19.14
C ALA A 185 0.40 -12.11 -18.76
N VAL A 186 0.79 -11.90 -17.50
CA VAL A 186 1.37 -10.63 -17.03
C VAL A 186 2.77 -10.44 -17.61
N VAL A 187 3.60 -11.49 -17.65
CA VAL A 187 4.96 -11.44 -18.24
C VAL A 187 4.91 -11.23 -19.74
N LEU A 188 4.03 -11.93 -20.47
CA LEU A 188 3.87 -11.76 -21.92
C LEU A 188 3.29 -10.39 -22.28
N SER A 189 2.40 -9.83 -21.46
CA SER A 189 1.87 -8.47 -21.65
C SER A 189 2.95 -7.40 -21.44
N LEU A 190 3.89 -7.64 -20.52
CA LEU A 190 5.05 -6.77 -20.27
C LEU A 190 6.14 -6.94 -21.34
N LEU A 191 6.40 -8.17 -21.80
CA LEU A 191 7.35 -8.44 -22.90
C LEU A 191 6.84 -7.90 -24.23
N ALA A 192 5.55 -8.03 -24.54
CA ALA A 192 4.94 -7.41 -25.72
C ALA A 192 4.95 -5.88 -25.64
N ALA A 193 4.79 -5.31 -24.44
CA ALA A 193 4.97 -3.87 -24.23
C ALA A 193 6.43 -3.42 -24.36
N SER A 194 7.41 -4.29 -24.12
CA SER A 194 8.83 -4.01 -24.34
C SER A 194 9.27 -4.21 -25.79
N LEU A 195 8.97 -5.32 -26.47
CA LEU A 195 9.44 -5.59 -27.83
C LEU A 195 8.80 -4.69 -28.90
N GLY A 196 7.67 -4.04 -28.61
CA GLY A 196 7.11 -2.98 -29.45
C GLY A 196 7.98 -1.72 -29.58
N HIS A 197 9.03 -1.57 -28.76
CA HIS A 197 10.02 -0.49 -28.89
C HIS A 197 11.07 -0.74 -29.99
N TRP A 198 10.95 -1.79 -30.82
CA TRP A 198 11.89 -2.09 -31.91
C TRP A 198 11.19 -2.49 -33.22
N ALA A 199 10.13 -1.77 -33.59
CA ALA A 199 9.58 -1.79 -34.95
C ALA A 199 9.13 -0.39 -35.39
N GLY A 200 10.12 0.45 -35.66
CA GLY A 200 10.02 1.62 -36.51
C GLY A 200 11.45 2.10 -36.78
N PRO A 201 11.90 2.18 -38.05
CA PRO A 201 11.26 3.10 -38.98
C PRO A 201 11.01 2.51 -40.38
N GLY A 202 9.85 2.86 -40.94
CA GLY A 202 9.50 2.76 -42.36
C GLY A 202 8.52 3.88 -42.68
#